data_AF-A0A9D4JIN4-F1
#
_entry.id   AF-A0A9D4JIN4-F1
#
_cell.length_a   1.000
_cell.length_b   1.000
_cell.length_c   1.000
_cell.angle_alpha   90.00
_cell.angle_beta   90.00
_cell.angle_gamma   90.00
#
_symmetry.space_group_name_H-M   'P 1'
#
loop_
_entity.id
_entity.type
_entity.pdbx_description
1 polymer ?
#
loop_
_entity_poly.entity_id
_entity_poly.type
_entity_poly.pdbx_seq_one_letter_code
_entity_poly.pdbx_strand_id
1 'polypeptide(L)'
;MPNQFRVVEEVVTERSVTVEWIPRFNGGEYQWFVIGYKQETSEYWIYKNVSGLISRISIDGLDSGTSYQFKMYAENSIGSSGETDVITFLTRAKTGKNEKLQ
;
A
#
# COMPACT_ATOMS: atom_id res chain seq x y z
N MET A 1 6.90 6.97 12.75
CA MET A 1 6.65 6.77 11.32
C MET A 1 7.46 5.56 10.86
N PRO A 2 6.86 4.60 10.15
CA PRO A 2 7.59 3.51 9.53
C PRO A 2 8.63 4.02 8.52
N ASN A 3 9.75 3.30 8.35
CA ASN A 3 10.80 3.72 7.42
C ASN A 3 10.72 2.92 6.11
N GLN A 4 11.24 3.50 5.02
CA GLN A 4 11.34 2.87 3.71
C GLN A 4 10.03 2.28 3.18
N PHE A 5 8.90 2.95 3.45
CA PHE A 5 7.62 2.55 2.87
C PHE A 5 7.67 2.70 1.35
N ARG A 6 7.52 1.59 0.63
CA ARG A 6 7.65 1.54 -0.83
C ARG A 6 6.75 0.49 -1.46
N VAL A 7 6.53 0.62 -2.76
CA VAL A 7 5.93 -0.43 -3.59
C VAL A 7 6.99 -1.44 -4.01
N VAL A 8 6.62 -2.72 -4.05
CA VAL A 8 7.43 -3.80 -4.62
C VAL A 8 6.99 -4.04 -6.07
N GLU A 9 7.58 -3.29 -7.00
CA GLU A 9 7.13 -3.23 -8.40
C GLU A 9 7.14 -4.59 -9.11
N GLU A 10 8.09 -5.45 -8.76
CA GLU A 10 8.28 -6.78 -9.35
C GLU A 10 7.03 -7.67 -9.25
N VAL A 11 6.23 -7.48 -8.21
CA VAL A 11 5.05 -8.30 -7.90
C VAL A 11 3.72 -7.54 -8.04
N VAL A 12 3.74 -6.32 -8.60
CA VAL A 12 2.51 -5.58 -8.92
C VAL A 12 1.74 -6.28 -10.03
N THR A 13 0.42 -6.29 -9.93
CA THR A 13 -0.46 -6.88 -10.96
C THR A 13 -1.39 -5.83 -11.56
N GLU A 14 -2.33 -6.26 -12.40
CA GLU A 14 -3.40 -5.40 -12.89
C GLU A 14 -4.40 -5.02 -11.79
N ARG A 15 -4.43 -5.76 -10.67
CA ARG A 15 -5.46 -5.62 -9.64
C ARG A 15 -4.91 -5.57 -8.21
N SER A 16 -3.60 -5.55 -8.05
CA SER A 16 -2.97 -5.48 -6.75
C SER A 16 -1.64 -4.74 -6.78
N VAL A 17 -1.37 -4.03 -5.69
CA VAL A 17 -0.08 -3.40 -5.41
C VAL A 17 0.45 -3.98 -4.09
N THR A 18 1.69 -4.45 -4.10
CA THR A 18 2.35 -4.92 -2.88
C THR A 18 3.22 -3.80 -2.32
N VAL A 19 3.06 -3.51 -1.03
CA VAL A 19 3.88 -2.53 -0.31
C VAL A 19 4.67 -3.21 0.79
N GLU A 20 5.85 -2.66 1.09
CA GLU A 20 6.71 -3.12 2.18
C GLU A 20 7.35 -1.94 2.92
N TRP A 21 7.73 -2.18 4.17
CA TRP A 21 8.30 -1.17 5.06
C TRP A 21 9.21 -1.80 6.10
N ILE A 22 9.93 -0.96 6.83
CA ILE A 22 10.74 -1.35 7.99
C ILE A 22 10.05 -0.80 9.25
N PRO A 23 9.54 -1.68 10.15
CA PRO A 23 9.09 -1.30 11.48
C PRO A 23 10.17 -0.52 12.24
N ARG A 24 9.75 0.48 13.01
CA ARG A 24 10.65 1.25 13.89
C ARG A 24 10.41 0.83 15.34
N PHE A 25 11.31 1.24 16.24
CA PHE A 25 11.16 1.00 17.67
C PHE A 25 9.79 1.52 18.15
N ASN A 26 9.05 0.64 18.83
CA ASN A 26 7.66 0.80 19.24
C ASN A 26 7.50 1.35 20.67
N GLY A 27 8.60 1.70 21.34
CA GLY A 27 8.58 2.13 22.74
C GLY A 27 8.39 1.01 23.75
N GLY A 28 8.42 -0.27 23.32
CA GLY A 28 8.15 -1.43 24.17
C GLY A 28 6.69 -1.90 24.15
N GLU A 29 5.80 -1.19 23.46
CA GLU A 29 4.36 -1.51 23.35
C GLU A 29 4.04 -2.26 22.06
N TYR A 30 3.06 -3.16 22.08
CA TYR A 30 2.58 -3.76 20.83
C TYR A 30 2.05 -2.67 19.89
N GLN A 31 2.50 -2.70 18.64
CA GLN A 31 2.05 -1.76 17.60
C GLN A 31 1.42 -2.50 16.42
N TRP A 32 0.61 -1.79 15.65
CA TRP A 32 0.13 -2.20 14.34
C TRP A 32 0.36 -1.09 13.31
N PHE A 33 0.13 -1.39 12.05
CA PHE A 33 0.27 -0.43 10.95
C PHE A 33 -1.08 -0.16 10.33
N VAL A 34 -1.28 1.07 9.89
CA VAL A 34 -2.48 1.49 9.16
C VAL A 34 -2.03 2.00 7.80
N ILE A 35 -2.46 1.32 6.75
CA ILE A 35 -2.17 1.71 5.37
C ILE A 35 -3.39 2.43 4.80
N GLY A 36 -3.19 3.68 4.41
CA GLY A 36 -4.14 4.44 3.62
C GLY A 36 -3.85 4.25 2.14
N TYR A 37 -4.88 3.96 1.34
CA TYR A 37 -4.78 3.95 -0.11
C TYR A 37 -6.02 4.57 -0.76
N LYS A 38 -5.83 5.21 -1.92
CA LYS A 38 -6.91 5.77 -2.74
C LYS A 38 -6.52 5.83 -4.19
N GLN A 39 -7.49 5.85 -5.10
CA GLN A 39 -7.24 6.33 -6.45
C GLN A 39 -6.73 7.78 -6.38
N GLU A 40 -5.79 8.14 -7.23
CA GLU A 40 -5.23 9.50 -7.26
C GLU A 40 -6.33 10.57 -7.43
N THR A 41 -7.35 10.25 -8.22
CA THR A 41 -8.54 11.06 -8.50
C THR A 41 -9.58 11.09 -7.37
N SER A 42 -9.48 10.20 -6.38
CA SER A 42 -10.40 10.15 -5.23
C SER A 42 -9.99 11.16 -4.16
N GLU A 43 -10.97 11.76 -3.49
CA GLU A 43 -10.75 12.58 -2.29
C GLU A 43 -10.62 11.71 -1.02
N TYR A 44 -11.23 10.52 -1.04
CA TYR A 44 -11.37 9.67 0.14
C TYR A 44 -10.32 8.57 0.19
N TRP A 45 -9.68 8.44 1.35
CA TRP A 45 -8.76 7.36 1.69
C TRP A 45 -9.50 6.14 2.23
N ILE A 46 -9.08 4.96 1.80
CA ILE A 46 -9.46 3.68 2.38
C ILE A 46 -8.33 3.23 3.30
N TYR A 47 -8.66 2.77 4.51
CA TYR A 47 -7.67 2.38 5.50
C TYR A 47 -7.73 0.89 5.78
N LYS A 48 -6.55 0.25 5.87
CA LYS A 48 -6.38 -1.16 6.19
C LYS A 48 -5.43 -1.31 7.38
N ASN A 49 -5.89 -1.99 8.42
CA ASN A 49 -5.08 -2.35 9.58
C ASN A 49 -4.25 -3.59 9.28
N VAL A 50 -3.00 -3.57 9.70
CA VAL A 50 -2.01 -4.63 9.48
C VAL A 50 -1.30 -4.93 10.79
N SER A 51 -1.25 -6.21 11.17
CA SER A 51 -0.55 -6.68 12.37
C SER A 51 0.90 -6.17 12.40
N GLY A 52 1.40 -5.84 13.60
CA GLY A 52 2.79 -5.41 13.79
C GLY A 52 3.84 -6.47 13.43
N LEU A 53 3.42 -7.73 13.26
CA LEU A 53 4.27 -8.83 12.82
C LEU A 53 4.47 -8.86 11.29
N ILE A 54 3.75 -8.03 10.55
CA ILE A 54 3.79 -7.97 9.09
C ILE A 54 4.51 -6.69 8.68
N SER A 55 5.41 -6.81 7.71
CA SER A 55 6.14 -5.69 7.11
C SER A 55 6.04 -5.63 5.58
N ARG A 56 5.18 -6.49 4.99
CA ARG A 56 4.91 -6.58 3.56
C ARG A 56 3.51 -7.14 3.33
N ILE A 57 2.71 -6.49 2.49
CA ILE A 57 1.33 -6.93 2.20
C ILE A 57 0.90 -6.56 0.78
N SER A 58 0.03 -7.39 0.19
CA SER A 58 -0.68 -7.05 -1.06
C SER A 58 -2.00 -6.34 -0.77
N ILE A 59 -2.25 -5.27 -1.52
CA ILE A 59 -3.52 -4.54 -1.53
C ILE A 59 -4.21 -4.92 -2.84
N ASP A 60 -5.17 -5.84 -2.71
CA ASP A 60 -5.92 -6.41 -3.83
C ASP A 60 -7.20 -5.63 -4.15
N GLY A 61 -7.87 -6.01 -5.24
CA GLY A 61 -9.17 -5.45 -5.63
C GLY A 61 -9.08 -4.12 -6.36
N LEU A 62 -7.89 -3.67 -6.71
CA LEU A 62 -7.65 -2.42 -7.42
C LEU A 62 -8.12 -2.50 -8.88
N ASP A 63 -8.36 -1.31 -9.46
CA ASP A 63 -8.65 -1.14 -10.88
C ASP A 63 -7.36 -1.14 -11.69
N SER A 64 -7.42 -1.72 -12.88
CA SER A 64 -6.28 -1.85 -13.80
C SER A 64 -5.96 -0.54 -14.52
N GLY A 65 -4.68 -0.26 -14.76
CA GLY A 65 -4.24 0.96 -15.44
C GLY A 65 -4.63 2.23 -14.69
N THR A 66 -4.73 2.15 -13.36
CA THR A 66 -5.20 3.24 -12.49
C THR A 66 -4.11 3.65 -11.51
N SER A 67 -3.87 4.96 -11.39
CA SER A 67 -2.95 5.51 -10.40
C SER A 67 -3.55 5.47 -9.01
N TYR A 68 -2.80 4.90 -8.07
CA TYR A 68 -3.14 4.87 -6.65
C TYR A 68 -2.09 5.59 -5.83
N GLN A 69 -2.54 6.31 -4.83
CA GLN A 69 -1.72 6.90 -3.78
C GLN A 69 -1.77 6.03 -2.54
N PHE A 70 -0.62 5.85 -1.89
CA PHE A 70 -0.47 5.08 -0.66
C PHE A 70 0.26 5.90 0.39
N LYS A 71 -0.17 5.76 1.64
CA LYS A 71 0.52 6.29 2.82
C LYS A 71 0.36 5.33 3.98
N MET A 72 1.20 5.46 4.99
CA MET A 72 1.12 4.59 6.16
C MET A 72 1.52 5.32 7.43
N TYR A 73 1.00 4.86 8.55
CA TYR A 73 1.49 5.21 9.87
C TYR A 73 1.43 4.00 10.81
N ALA A 74 2.08 4.10 11.96
CA ALA A 74 2.02 3.10 13.01
C ALA A 74 1.14 3.59 14.16
N GLU A 75 0.48 2.68 14.86
CA GLU A 75 -0.29 2.96 16.07
C GLU A 75 0.09 1.97 17.17
N ASN A 76 0.06 2.44 18.41
CA ASN A 76 0.14 1.63 19.61
C ASN A 76 -0.86 2.14 20.66
N SER A 77 -0.84 1.57 21.86
CA SER A 77 -1.69 1.96 22.99
C SER A 77 -1.55 3.43 23.42
N ILE A 78 -0.44 4.08 23.07
CA ILE A 78 -0.14 5.48 23.43
C ILE A 78 -0.67 6.43 22.35
N GLY A 79 -0.61 6.03 21.08
CA GLY A 79 -1.19 6.81 19.98
C GLY A 79 -0.58 6.48 18.62
N SER A 80 -0.79 7.40 17.68
CA SER A 80 -0.37 7.26 16.29
C SER A 80 0.94 7.98 16.02
N SER A 81 1.80 7.38 15.19
CA SER A 81 2.98 8.05 14.65
C SER A 81 2.62 9.03 13.54
N GLY A 82 3.56 9.88 13.10
CA GLY A 82 3.41 10.61 11.84
C GLY A 82 3.24 9.68 10.62
N GLU A 83 2.53 10.19 9.60
CA GLU A 83 2.35 9.53 8.31
C GLU A 83 3.64 9.54 7.50
N THR A 84 3.84 8.50 6.67
CA THR A 84 4.86 8.51 5.63
C THR A 84 4.55 9.55 4.56
N ASP A 85 5.56 9.88 3.74
CA ASP A 85 5.29 10.52 2.46
C ASP A 85 4.31 9.67 1.63
N VAL A 86 3.50 10.35 0.82
CA VAL A 86 2.60 9.70 -0.13
C VAL A 86 3.42 9.18 -1.31
N ILE A 87 3.27 7.90 -1.61
CA ILE A 87 3.83 7.28 -2.82
C ILE A 87 2.72 7.02 -3.82
N THR A 88 2.98 7.26 -5.10
CA THR A 88 2.02 7.02 -6.19
C THR A 88 2.49 5.85 -7.04
N PHE A 89 1.57 4.96 -7.42
CA PHE A 89 1.88 3.83 -8.29
C PHE A 89 0.74 3.51 -9.26
N LEU A 90 1.08 3.12 -10.48
CA LEU A 90 0.15 2.74 -11.54
C LEU A 90 -0.01 1.21 -11.58
N THR A 91 -1.22 0.71 -11.39
CA THR A 91 -1.51 -0.73 -11.62
C THR A 91 -1.30 -1.09 -13.08
N ARG A 92 -0.95 -2.36 -13.35
CA ARG A 92 -0.77 -2.80 -14.75
C ARG A 92 -2.07 -2.64 -15.53
N ALA A 93 -1.97 -2.22 -16.79
CA ALA A 93 -3.13 -2.19 -17.68
C ALA A 93 -3.56 -3.61 -18.03
N LYS A 94 -4.87 -3.81 -18.23
CA LYS A 94 -5.39 -5.07 -18.79
C LYS A 94 -4.78 -5.30 -20.16
N THR A 95 -4.06 -6.39 -20.32
CA THR A 95 -3.65 -6.84 -21.66
C THR A 95 -4.78 -7.65 -22.28
N GLY A 96 -5.44 -7.09 -23.30
CA GLY A 96 -6.42 -7.82 -24.09
C GLY A 96 -5.73 -8.91 -24.90
N LYS A 97 -6.08 -10.19 -24.70
CA LYS A 97 -5.71 -11.25 -25.66
C LYS A 97 -6.55 -11.05 -26.94
N ASN A 98 -6.05 -10.27 -27.89
CA ASN A 98 -6.57 -10.21 -29.25
C ASN A 98 -5.43 -10.18 -30.27
N GLU A 99 -4.76 -11.32 -30.47
CA GLU A 99 -3.96 -11.58 -31.67
C GLU A 99 -4.10 -13.05 -32.06
N LYS A 100 -5.12 -13.37 -32.85
CA LYS A 100 -5.04 -14.27 -34.03
C LYS A 100 -6.17 -13.92 -35.00
N LEU A 101 -5.91 -12.93 -35.83
CA LEU A 101 -6.49 -12.83 -37.17
C LEU A 101 -5.33 -13.00 -38.15
N GLN A 102 -4.91 -14.25 -38.35
CA GLN A 102 -4.34 -14.81 -39.59
C GLN A 102 -4.57 -16.32 -39.56
#